data_AF-A0A517YMB4-F1
#
_entry.id   AF-A0A517YMB4-F1
#
_cell.length_a   1.000
_cell.length_b   1.000
_cell.length_c   1.000
_cell.angle_alpha   90.00
_cell.angle_beta   90.00
_cell.angle_gamma   90.00
#
_symmetry.space_group_name_H-M   'P 1'
#
loop_
_entity.id
_entity.type
_entity.pdbx_description
1 polymer ?
#
loop_
_entity_poly.entity_id
_entity_poly.type
_entity_poly.pdbx_seq_one_letter_code
_entity_poly.pdbx_strand_id
1 'polypeptide(L)'
;MRQRNLAHRHHAESYSIRCSKYWPPYPLIPPTNVSNPAASQLPFQPQDSSTAVERSTDGTIEAIPTGEAVKLPKPDEEAEKKATQLVREIFKDEYRNSKSPTQQIELAHKLIVQAAKDERDVVGNFVLLRIARDIASDAGDATLTLRAIDLMSAKYEANHLDLKAVALGRAASVVVKPDEQRTIAQAALDLATEASRTDGFAVAQKLNEIAASAARKSRVQEVIRQATTAKIRPPRSRS
;
A
#
# COMPACT_ATOMS: atom_id res chain seq x y z
N MET A 1 43.81 -34.87 -33.93
CA MET A 1 42.52 -34.28 -34.37
C MET A 1 41.69 -34.06 -33.11
N ARG A 2 41.12 -32.86 -32.84
CA ARG A 2 39.87 -32.30 -33.40
C ARG A 2 38.70 -33.31 -33.33
N GLN A 3 37.52 -33.01 -32.78
CA GLN A 3 37.06 -31.81 -32.07
C GLN A 3 35.82 -32.19 -31.20
N ARG A 4 35.67 -31.51 -30.06
CA ARG A 4 34.42 -31.07 -29.39
C ARG A 4 33.10 -31.81 -29.74
N ASN A 5 32.46 -32.35 -28.70
CA ASN A 5 31.12 -31.86 -28.36
C ASN A 5 30.94 -31.75 -26.85
N LEU A 6 30.78 -30.51 -26.40
CA LEU A 6 30.72 -30.05 -25.02
C LEU A 6 29.44 -29.23 -24.89
N ALA A 7 28.42 -29.68 -24.15
CA ALA A 7 27.36 -28.83 -23.58
C ALA A 7 26.26 -29.62 -22.82
N HIS A 8 26.57 -30.22 -21.66
CA HIS A 8 25.54 -30.55 -20.66
C HIS A 8 26.03 -30.26 -19.23
N ARG A 9 26.41 -28.99 -18.98
CA ARG A 9 26.63 -28.42 -17.63
C ARG A 9 26.83 -26.89 -17.70
N HIS A 10 25.74 -26.13 -17.78
CA HIS A 10 25.65 -24.74 -17.29
C HIS A 10 24.19 -24.55 -16.83
N HIS A 11 23.96 -24.54 -15.52
CA HIS A 11 23.73 -23.34 -14.71
C HIS A 11 22.34 -22.74 -14.94
N ALA A 12 21.48 -22.90 -13.93
CA ALA A 12 20.14 -22.29 -13.86
C ALA A 12 20.26 -20.81 -13.51
N GLU A 13 20.75 -20.02 -14.46
CA GLU A 13 21.24 -18.65 -14.23
C GLU A 13 20.63 -17.66 -15.22
N SER A 14 19.29 -17.58 -15.22
CA SER A 14 18.51 -16.60 -16.01
C SER A 14 17.08 -16.45 -15.50
N TYR A 15 16.90 -16.10 -14.21
CA TYR A 15 15.61 -15.64 -13.67
C TYR A 15 15.69 -14.36 -12.83
N SER A 16 16.74 -13.56 -13.09
CA SER A 16 16.82 -12.17 -12.68
C SER A 16 16.94 -11.27 -13.93
N ILE A 17 16.43 -10.05 -13.84
CA ILE A 17 16.47 -9.00 -14.87
C ILE A 17 15.62 -9.25 -16.14
N ARG A 18 14.26 -9.20 -16.02
CA ARG A 18 13.43 -8.38 -16.93
C ARG A 18 11.98 -8.02 -16.55
N CYS A 19 11.61 -7.87 -15.27
CA CYS A 19 10.31 -7.28 -14.89
C CYS A 19 10.34 -5.74 -14.72
N SER A 20 11.09 -5.04 -15.57
CA SER A 20 11.25 -3.57 -15.54
C SER A 20 10.89 -2.91 -16.88
N LYS A 21 10.11 -3.57 -17.74
CA LYS A 21 9.90 -3.09 -19.12
C LYS A 21 8.53 -3.36 -19.75
N TYR A 22 7.46 -3.45 -18.95
CA TYR A 22 6.08 -3.38 -19.46
C TYR A 22 5.14 -2.67 -18.48
N TRP A 23 5.33 -1.37 -18.33
CA TRP A 23 4.29 -0.43 -17.89
C TRP A 23 4.33 0.78 -18.84
N PRO A 24 3.26 1.09 -19.57
CA PRO A 24 3.24 2.24 -20.46
C PRO A 24 3.16 3.56 -19.66
N PRO A 25 3.79 4.64 -20.11
CA PRO A 25 3.57 5.96 -19.52
C PRO A 25 2.16 6.45 -19.90
N TYR A 26 1.33 6.78 -18.91
CA TYR A 26 0.06 7.45 -19.19
C TYR A 26 0.34 8.86 -19.71
N PRO A 27 -0.29 9.28 -20.83
CA PRO A 27 -0.16 10.64 -21.31
C PRO A 27 -0.84 11.61 -20.35
N LEU A 28 -0.14 12.69 -20.02
CA LEU A 28 -0.69 13.83 -19.28
C LEU A 28 -1.81 14.48 -20.10
N ILE A 29 -3.04 14.44 -19.59
CA ILE A 29 -4.17 15.19 -20.16
C ILE A 29 -4.09 16.63 -19.64
N PRO A 30 -3.88 17.66 -20.49
CA PRO A 30 -3.90 19.05 -20.06
C PRO A 30 -5.34 19.53 -19.80
N PRO A 31 -5.56 20.50 -18.90
CA PRO A 31 -6.88 21.07 -18.66
C PRO A 31 -7.29 22.00 -19.81
N THR A 32 -7.93 21.44 -20.85
CA THR A 32 -8.55 22.25 -21.91
C THR A 32 -9.84 22.87 -21.38
N ASN A 33 -9.72 24.12 -20.94
CA ASN A 33 -10.84 25.06 -20.83
C ASN A 33 -11.55 25.14 -22.20
N VAL A 34 -12.77 24.60 -22.30
CA VAL A 34 -13.60 24.71 -23.50
C VAL A 34 -14.62 25.82 -23.27
N SER A 35 -14.29 27.01 -23.75
CA SER A 35 -15.28 28.05 -24.04
C SER A 35 -16.40 27.45 -24.89
N ASN A 36 -17.65 27.62 -24.46
CA ASN A 36 -18.83 27.12 -25.17
C ASN A 36 -19.60 28.28 -25.85
N PRO A 37 -19.37 28.57 -27.14
CA PRO A 37 -20.16 29.55 -27.87
C PRO A 37 -21.34 28.88 -28.62
N ALA A 38 -22.57 29.35 -28.33
CA ALA A 38 -23.74 29.34 -29.23
C ALA A 38 -24.26 27.98 -29.81
N ALA A 39 -25.55 27.66 -29.85
CA ALA A 39 -26.78 28.36 -29.47
C ALA A 39 -27.98 27.37 -29.46
N SER A 40 -29.21 27.90 -29.44
CA SER A 40 -30.52 27.22 -29.56
C SER A 40 -31.10 26.71 -28.22
N GLN A 41 -31.57 27.60 -27.34
CA GLN A 41 -32.89 28.27 -27.36
C GLN A 41 -34.10 27.32 -27.35
N LEU A 42 -34.82 27.33 -26.23
CA LEU A 42 -36.28 27.42 -26.19
C LEU A 42 -36.68 28.52 -25.17
N PRO A 43 -37.86 29.15 -25.29
CA PRO A 43 -38.01 30.56 -24.92
C PRO A 43 -38.76 30.82 -23.59
N PHE A 44 -38.99 32.12 -23.32
CA PHE A 44 -40.01 32.71 -22.44
C PHE A 44 -39.59 33.03 -20.98
N GLN A 45 -39.23 34.30 -20.74
CA GLN A 45 -39.46 35.01 -19.45
C GLN A 45 -40.86 35.63 -19.46
N PRO A 46 -41.56 35.71 -18.30
CA PRO A 46 -41.80 37.01 -17.60
C PRO A 46 -42.02 36.92 -16.05
N GLN A 47 -41.95 37.95 -15.19
CA GLN A 47 -41.08 39.14 -15.04
C GLN A 47 -40.92 39.45 -13.52
N ASP A 48 -40.07 40.42 -13.16
CA ASP A 48 -40.26 41.46 -12.11
C ASP A 48 -40.16 41.24 -10.58
N SER A 49 -39.75 42.36 -9.94
CA SER A 49 -39.89 42.81 -8.54
C SER A 49 -39.14 42.02 -7.45
N SER A 50 -38.08 42.55 -6.82
CA SER A 50 -37.94 43.79 -5.99
C SER A 50 -38.15 43.53 -4.48
N THR A 51 -37.52 44.38 -3.66
CA THR A 51 -37.56 44.49 -2.19
C THR A 51 -36.77 43.48 -1.34
N ALA A 52 -35.64 44.00 -0.84
CA ALA A 52 -34.97 43.79 0.45
C ALA A 52 -35.58 42.84 1.52
N VAL A 53 -34.69 42.04 2.13
CA VAL A 53 -34.60 41.87 3.59
C VAL A 53 -33.14 41.87 4.01
N GLU A 54 -32.74 42.78 4.89
CA GLU A 54 -31.49 42.69 5.64
C GLU A 54 -31.64 41.67 6.79
N ARG A 55 -30.60 40.86 7.06
CA ARG A 55 -30.27 40.56 8.45
C ARG A 55 -28.80 40.16 8.62
N SER A 56 -28.05 41.02 9.30
CA SER A 56 -26.71 40.74 9.80
C SER A 56 -26.75 39.76 10.97
N THR A 57 -25.92 38.72 10.89
CA THR A 57 -25.15 38.13 12.00
C THR A 57 -23.84 37.72 11.34
N ASP A 58 -22.77 38.49 11.51
CA ASP A 58 -21.80 38.30 12.60
C ASP A 58 -21.41 36.82 12.79
N GLY A 59 -20.12 36.56 12.58
CA GLY A 59 -19.64 35.25 12.18
C GLY A 59 -18.28 35.39 11.51
N THR A 60 -17.27 35.70 12.32
CA THR A 60 -15.85 35.72 11.95
C THR A 60 -15.52 34.55 11.03
N ILE A 61 -15.19 34.84 9.77
CA ILE A 61 -14.57 33.86 8.88
C ILE A 61 -13.10 33.75 9.32
N GLU A 62 -12.87 33.02 10.41
CA GLU A 62 -11.52 32.62 10.75
C GLU A 62 -10.96 31.74 9.63
N ALA A 63 -9.73 32.08 9.25
CA ALA A 63 -8.99 31.54 8.12
C ALA A 63 -9.19 30.03 7.96
N ILE A 64 -9.65 29.61 6.78
CA ILE A 64 -9.56 28.21 6.35
C ILE A 64 -8.07 27.86 6.32
N PRO A 65 -7.57 26.97 7.19
CA PRO A 65 -6.18 26.55 7.10
C PRO A 65 -6.02 25.66 5.87
N THR A 66 -4.92 25.91 5.16
CA THR A 66 -4.32 25.13 4.07
C THR A 66 -4.78 23.67 4.02
N GLY A 67 -5.27 23.24 2.85
CA GLY A 67 -5.76 21.88 2.63
C GLY A 67 -4.69 20.80 2.80
N GLU A 68 -4.61 20.23 4.01
CA GLU A 68 -4.18 18.85 4.18
C GLU A 68 -5.31 17.90 3.75
N ALA A 69 -4.94 16.80 3.08
CA ALA A 69 -5.90 15.79 2.69
C ALA A 69 -6.43 15.08 3.96
N VAL A 70 -7.64 15.46 4.40
CA VAL A 70 -8.32 14.85 5.54
C VAL A 70 -8.48 13.35 5.26
N LYS A 71 -7.66 12.55 5.95
CA LYS A 71 -7.74 11.09 5.87
C LYS A 71 -9.09 10.64 6.42
N LEU A 72 -9.71 9.68 5.76
CA LEU A 72 -11.01 9.19 6.20
C LEU A 72 -10.84 8.49 7.55
N PRO A 73 -11.73 8.75 8.54
CA PRO A 73 -11.72 8.02 9.78
C PRO A 73 -11.92 6.53 9.47
N LYS A 74 -11.27 5.67 10.25
CA LYS A 74 -11.42 4.21 10.11
C LYS A 74 -12.92 3.85 10.15
N PRO A 75 -13.44 3.02 9.21
CA PRO A 75 -14.83 2.60 9.22
C PRO A 75 -15.25 1.94 10.55
N ASP A 76 -16.54 2.06 10.87
CA ASP A 76 -17.14 1.41 12.03
C ASP A 76 -16.96 -0.12 11.99
N GLU A 77 -16.74 -0.75 13.16
CA GLU A 77 -16.43 -2.17 13.22
C GLU A 77 -17.56 -3.09 12.76
N GLU A 78 -18.84 -2.70 12.89
CA GLU A 78 -19.92 -3.49 12.32
C GLU A 78 -19.94 -3.40 10.80
N ALA A 79 -19.68 -2.21 10.25
CA ALA A 79 -19.57 -1.99 8.83
C ALA A 79 -18.39 -2.79 8.24
N GLU A 80 -17.23 -2.80 8.91
CA GLU A 80 -16.09 -3.65 8.54
C GLU A 80 -16.43 -5.14 8.55
N LYS A 81 -17.18 -5.63 9.56
CA LYS A 81 -17.58 -7.04 9.67
C LYS A 81 -18.53 -7.44 8.55
N LYS A 82 -19.57 -6.63 8.27
CA LYS A 82 -20.55 -6.85 7.20
C LYS A 82 -19.86 -6.83 5.82
N ALA A 83 -19.02 -5.83 5.55
CA ALA A 83 -18.24 -5.77 4.32
C ALA A 83 -17.23 -6.95 4.21
N THR A 84 -16.60 -7.38 5.31
CA THR A 84 -15.67 -8.54 5.30
C THR A 84 -16.41 -9.84 4.94
N GLN A 85 -17.64 -10.03 5.41
CA GLN A 85 -18.47 -11.18 5.03
C GLN A 85 -18.85 -11.12 3.54
N LEU A 86 -19.33 -9.95 3.06
CA LEU A 86 -19.71 -9.75 1.67
C LEU A 86 -18.53 -9.97 0.71
N VAL A 87 -17.34 -9.44 1.01
CA VAL A 87 -16.12 -9.69 0.21
C VAL A 87 -15.73 -11.17 0.23
N ARG A 88 -15.88 -11.88 1.35
CA ARG A 88 -15.60 -13.32 1.42
C ARG A 88 -16.57 -14.17 0.61
N GLU A 89 -17.84 -13.79 0.53
CA GLU A 89 -18.82 -14.48 -0.31
C GLU A 89 -18.65 -14.15 -1.81
N ILE A 90 -18.32 -12.90 -2.17
CA ILE A 90 -18.04 -12.52 -3.56
C ILE A 90 -16.79 -13.23 -4.10
N PHE A 91 -15.68 -13.21 -3.36
CA PHE A 91 -14.40 -13.80 -3.81
C PHE A 91 -14.23 -15.27 -3.39
N LYS A 92 -15.32 -15.94 -3.01
CA LYS A 92 -15.32 -17.30 -2.43
C LYS A 92 -14.69 -18.33 -3.34
N ASP A 93 -14.95 -18.24 -4.65
CA ASP A 93 -14.38 -19.16 -5.63
C ASP A 93 -12.91 -18.86 -5.91
N GLU A 94 -12.49 -17.59 -5.90
CA GLU A 94 -11.08 -17.21 -5.92
C GLU A 94 -10.33 -17.74 -4.69
N TYR A 95 -10.90 -17.68 -3.48
CA TYR A 95 -10.32 -18.31 -2.29
C TYR A 95 -10.18 -19.83 -2.44
N ARG A 96 -11.20 -20.51 -3.00
CA ARG A 96 -11.16 -21.96 -3.27
C ARG A 96 -10.12 -22.33 -4.33
N ASN A 97 -9.88 -21.44 -5.28
CA ASN A 97 -8.91 -21.62 -6.37
C ASN A 97 -7.49 -21.21 -5.97
N SER A 98 -7.30 -20.32 -4.98
CA SER A 98 -6.00 -19.79 -4.54
C SER A 98 -5.27 -20.73 -3.58
N LYS A 99 -4.86 -21.89 -4.10
CA LYS A 99 -4.20 -22.96 -3.34
C LYS A 99 -2.67 -22.84 -3.32
N SER A 100 -2.08 -22.13 -4.28
CA SER A 100 -0.65 -21.80 -4.29
C SER A 100 -0.39 -20.37 -3.82
N PRO A 101 0.81 -20.06 -3.29
CA PRO A 101 1.20 -18.68 -2.99
C PRO A 101 1.10 -17.75 -4.20
N THR A 102 1.40 -18.24 -5.42
CA THR A 102 1.26 -17.43 -6.65
C THR A 102 -0.19 -17.03 -6.92
N GLN A 103 -1.15 -17.93 -6.74
CA GLN A 103 -2.58 -17.64 -6.93
C GLN A 103 -3.11 -16.71 -5.83
N GLN A 104 -2.58 -16.82 -4.61
CA GLN A 104 -2.89 -15.91 -3.50
C GLN A 104 -2.39 -14.49 -3.79
N ILE A 105 -1.18 -14.34 -4.34
CA ILE A 105 -0.63 -13.05 -4.81
C ILE A 105 -1.49 -12.46 -5.94
N GLU A 106 -1.90 -13.28 -6.92
CA GLU A 106 -2.82 -12.84 -7.98
C GLU A 106 -4.18 -12.38 -7.44
N LEU A 107 -4.75 -13.07 -6.45
CA LEU A 107 -5.98 -12.66 -5.77
C LEU A 107 -5.79 -11.34 -5.02
N ALA A 108 -4.74 -11.21 -4.21
CA ALA A 108 -4.43 -9.97 -3.51
C ALA A 108 -4.26 -8.78 -4.49
N HIS A 109 -3.61 -8.99 -5.63
CA HIS A 109 -3.49 -7.97 -6.68
C HIS A 109 -4.84 -7.59 -7.29
N LYS A 110 -5.71 -8.57 -7.59
CA LYS A 110 -7.09 -8.31 -8.07
C LYS A 110 -7.90 -7.49 -7.06
N LEU A 111 -7.80 -7.80 -5.77
CA LEU A 111 -8.49 -7.07 -4.70
C LEU A 111 -8.01 -5.61 -4.59
N ILE A 112 -6.70 -5.36 -4.69
CA ILE A 112 -6.14 -3.99 -4.72
C ILE A 112 -6.63 -3.22 -5.95
N VAL A 113 -6.64 -3.85 -7.13
CA VAL A 113 -7.17 -3.23 -8.35
C VAL A 113 -8.67 -2.94 -8.23
N GLN A 114 -9.45 -3.82 -7.59
CA GLN A 114 -10.87 -3.58 -7.36
C GLN A 114 -11.09 -2.41 -6.39
N ALA A 115 -10.31 -2.33 -5.31
CA ALA A 115 -10.36 -1.23 -4.35
C ALA A 115 -9.91 0.13 -4.93
N ALA A 116 -9.22 0.12 -6.07
CA ALA A 116 -8.86 1.33 -6.81
C ALA A 116 -9.92 1.73 -7.86
N LYS A 117 -10.85 0.84 -8.22
CA LYS A 117 -11.90 1.12 -9.21
C LYS A 117 -13.14 1.77 -8.61
N ASP A 118 -13.56 1.34 -7.42
CA ASP A 118 -14.77 1.83 -6.78
C ASP A 118 -14.44 2.82 -5.65
N GLU A 119 -13.99 4.02 -6.00
CA GLU A 119 -13.58 5.01 -5.00
C GLU A 119 -14.71 5.51 -4.08
N ARG A 120 -15.96 5.15 -4.38
CA ARG A 120 -17.15 5.58 -3.62
C ARG A 120 -17.42 4.68 -2.42
N ASP A 121 -17.09 3.38 -2.49
CA ASP A 121 -17.22 2.48 -1.35
C ASP A 121 -16.02 2.56 -0.40
N VAL A 122 -16.05 3.56 0.48
CA VAL A 122 -15.03 3.79 1.51
C VAL A 122 -14.84 2.56 2.43
N VAL A 123 -15.92 1.84 2.76
CA VAL A 123 -15.86 0.70 3.70
C VAL A 123 -15.37 -0.56 3.00
N GLY A 124 -15.92 -0.86 1.83
CA GLY A 124 -15.49 -1.98 1.00
C GLY A 124 -14.03 -1.84 0.58
N ASN A 125 -13.58 -0.66 0.16
CA ASN A 125 -12.17 -0.41 -0.18
C ASN A 125 -11.22 -0.68 0.99
N PHE A 126 -11.56 -0.23 2.20
CA PHE A 126 -10.75 -0.49 3.39
C PHE A 126 -10.63 -2.00 3.65
N VAL A 127 -11.76 -2.71 3.56
CA VAL A 127 -11.82 -4.15 3.77
C VAL A 127 -11.10 -4.94 2.68
N LEU A 128 -11.25 -4.56 1.40
CA LEU A 128 -10.56 -5.15 0.26
C LEU A 128 -9.03 -5.02 0.41
N LEU A 129 -8.54 -3.82 0.76
CA LEU A 129 -7.11 -3.60 1.00
C LEU A 129 -6.59 -4.36 2.23
N ARG A 130 -7.37 -4.41 3.32
CA ARG A 130 -7.04 -5.18 4.53
C ARG A 130 -6.91 -6.68 4.23
N ILE A 131 -7.86 -7.22 3.46
CA ILE A 131 -7.85 -8.63 3.04
C ILE A 131 -6.69 -8.89 2.06
N ALA A 132 -6.44 -8.01 1.09
CA ALA A 132 -5.34 -8.14 0.15
C ALA A 132 -3.98 -8.16 0.87
N ARG A 133 -3.79 -7.28 1.86
CA ARG A 133 -2.60 -7.28 2.74
C ARG A 133 -2.44 -8.63 3.44
N ASP A 134 -3.50 -9.15 4.05
CA ASP A 134 -3.44 -10.40 4.82
C ASP A 134 -3.08 -11.58 3.91
N ILE A 135 -3.74 -11.71 2.75
CA ILE A 135 -3.43 -12.74 1.73
C ILE A 135 -1.99 -12.60 1.20
N ALA A 136 -1.53 -11.39 0.87
CA ALA A 136 -0.17 -11.16 0.39
C ALA A 136 0.89 -11.47 1.47
N SER A 137 0.59 -11.18 2.74
CA SER A 137 1.47 -11.49 3.88
C SER A 137 1.62 -13.00 4.07
N ASP A 138 0.50 -13.72 4.00
CA ASP A 138 0.45 -15.17 4.16
C ASP A 138 1.03 -15.92 2.95
N ALA A 139 1.02 -15.29 1.76
CA ALA A 139 1.71 -15.79 0.56
C ALA A 139 3.21 -15.43 0.50
N GLY A 140 3.68 -14.52 1.37
CA GLY A 140 5.07 -14.08 1.45
C GLY A 140 5.47 -12.89 0.54
N ASP A 141 4.53 -12.30 -0.21
CA ASP A 141 4.85 -11.13 -1.06
C ASP A 141 4.86 -9.83 -0.24
N ALA A 142 6.04 -9.50 0.27
CA ALA A 142 6.28 -8.27 1.01
C ALA A 142 6.06 -7.00 0.18
N THR A 143 6.27 -7.03 -1.14
CA THR A 143 6.11 -5.85 -2.00
C THR A 143 4.63 -5.49 -2.14
N LEU A 144 3.81 -6.50 -2.44
CA LEU A 144 2.37 -6.35 -2.55
C LEU A 144 1.73 -6.04 -1.18
N THR A 145 2.23 -6.67 -0.12
CA THR A 145 1.82 -6.40 1.27
C THR A 145 2.05 -4.94 1.67
N LEU A 146 3.26 -4.41 1.45
CA LEU A 146 3.57 -3.01 1.76
C LEU A 146 2.74 -2.07 0.89
N ARG A 147 2.59 -2.36 -0.41
CA ARG A 147 1.76 -1.57 -1.32
C ARG A 147 0.31 -1.47 -0.88
N ALA A 148 -0.28 -2.54 -0.37
CA ALA A 148 -1.64 -2.52 0.19
C ALA A 148 -1.72 -1.59 1.42
N ILE A 149 -0.73 -1.64 2.31
CA ILE A 149 -0.71 -0.79 3.52
C ILE A 149 -0.45 0.68 3.16
N ASP A 150 0.39 0.97 2.16
CA ASP A 150 0.61 2.34 1.67
C ASP A 150 -0.68 2.94 1.13
N LEU A 151 -1.44 2.19 0.32
CA LEU A 151 -2.75 2.61 -0.19
C LEU A 151 -3.76 2.83 0.93
N MET A 152 -3.74 2.00 1.98
CA MET A 152 -4.54 2.24 3.19
C MET A 152 -4.10 3.53 3.90
N SER A 153 -2.79 3.75 4.10
CA SER A 153 -2.25 4.91 4.85
C SER A 153 -2.45 6.26 4.13
N ALA A 154 -2.67 6.22 2.82
CA ALA A 154 -2.98 7.38 1.98
C ALA A 154 -4.46 7.79 2.08
N LYS A 155 -5.39 6.83 2.20
CA LYS A 155 -6.85 7.09 2.26
C LYS A 155 -7.42 7.13 3.69
N TYR A 156 -6.80 6.45 4.65
CA TYR A 156 -7.35 6.25 6.00
C TYR A 156 -6.36 6.60 7.10
N GLU A 157 -6.89 7.08 8.23
CA GLU A 157 -6.09 7.35 9.42
C GLU A 157 -5.80 6.04 10.18
N ALA A 158 -4.58 5.52 10.01
CA ALA A 158 -4.12 4.28 10.64
C ALA A 158 -2.63 4.34 11.00
N ASN A 159 -2.25 3.68 12.11
CA ASN A 159 -0.85 3.47 12.49
C ASN A 159 -0.19 2.45 11.54
N HIS A 160 0.27 2.97 10.41
CA HIS A 160 0.84 2.22 9.31
C HIS A 160 2.17 1.54 9.67
N LEU A 161 2.97 2.10 10.58
CA LEU A 161 4.27 1.52 10.95
C LEU A 161 4.13 0.19 11.70
N ASP A 162 3.25 0.10 12.71
CA ASP A 162 3.04 -1.17 13.42
C ASP A 162 2.33 -2.21 12.53
N LEU A 163 1.40 -1.78 11.66
CA LEU A 163 0.79 -2.64 10.64
C LEU A 163 1.81 -3.19 9.64
N LYS A 164 2.74 -2.35 9.14
CA LYS A 164 3.85 -2.80 8.27
C LYS A 164 4.77 -3.77 8.99
N ALA A 165 5.08 -3.54 10.27
CA ALA A 165 5.91 -4.43 11.07
C ALA A 165 5.28 -5.82 11.24
N VAL A 166 4.01 -5.90 11.62
CA VAL A 166 3.30 -7.18 11.77
C VAL A 166 3.20 -7.93 10.44
N ALA A 167 2.88 -7.23 9.34
CA ALA A 167 2.72 -7.83 8.04
C ALA A 167 4.05 -8.32 7.43
N LEU A 168 5.13 -7.54 7.55
CA LEU A 168 6.48 -7.98 7.17
C LEU A 168 6.97 -9.15 8.02
N GLY A 169 6.67 -9.18 9.32
CA GLY A 169 7.00 -10.32 10.19
C GLY A 169 6.36 -11.63 9.73
N ARG A 170 5.10 -11.58 9.25
CA ARG A 170 4.42 -12.74 8.64
C ARG A 170 5.08 -13.16 7.33
N ALA A 171 5.27 -12.23 6.39
CA ALA A 171 5.93 -12.54 5.12
C ALA A 171 7.35 -13.12 5.33
N ALA A 172 8.12 -12.57 6.26
CA ALA A 172 9.46 -13.06 6.64
C ALA A 172 9.46 -14.48 7.22
N SER A 173 8.32 -14.96 7.74
CA SER A 173 8.18 -16.33 8.25
C SER A 173 7.88 -17.34 7.15
N VAL A 174 7.11 -16.95 6.13
CA VAL A 174 6.70 -17.79 4.98
C VAL A 174 7.79 -17.91 3.93
N VAL A 175 8.48 -16.81 3.60
CA VAL A 175 9.46 -16.78 2.50
C VAL A 175 10.69 -17.64 2.81
N VAL A 176 11.04 -18.53 1.88
CA VAL A 176 12.25 -19.36 1.97
C VAL A 176 13.37 -18.85 1.05
N LYS A 177 13.05 -18.15 -0.05
CA LYS A 177 14.04 -17.72 -1.05
C LYS A 177 14.95 -16.62 -0.50
N PRO A 178 16.27 -16.67 -0.74
CA PRO A 178 17.22 -15.70 -0.19
C PRO A 178 17.03 -14.29 -0.76
N ASP A 179 16.67 -14.16 -2.04
CA ASP A 179 16.46 -12.86 -2.69
C ASP A 179 15.21 -12.14 -2.14
N GLU A 180 14.12 -12.85 -1.94
CA GLU A 180 12.90 -12.31 -1.33
C GLU A 180 13.13 -11.94 0.15
N GLN A 181 13.89 -12.76 0.90
CA GLN A 181 14.34 -12.41 2.25
C GLN A 181 15.27 -11.18 2.29
N ARG A 182 16.08 -10.95 1.24
CA ARG A 182 16.88 -9.73 1.11
C ARG A 182 15.99 -8.50 0.95
N THR A 183 14.96 -8.57 0.10
CA THR A 183 13.99 -7.49 -0.11
C THR A 183 13.23 -7.17 1.19
N ILE A 184 12.77 -8.20 1.91
CA ILE A 184 12.13 -8.06 3.23
C ILE A 184 13.06 -7.38 4.24
N ALA A 185 14.32 -7.82 4.31
CA ALA A 185 15.30 -7.25 5.23
C ALA A 185 15.57 -5.77 4.93
N GLN A 186 15.74 -5.39 3.66
CA GLN A 186 15.95 -3.99 3.28
C GLN A 186 14.74 -3.12 3.66
N ALA A 187 13.53 -3.53 3.26
CA ALA A 187 12.32 -2.79 3.55
C ALA A 187 12.08 -2.62 5.07
N ALA A 188 12.42 -3.64 5.87
CA ALA A 188 12.35 -3.56 7.32
C ALA A 188 13.38 -2.59 7.93
N LEU A 189 14.59 -2.44 7.35
CA LEU A 189 15.58 -1.45 7.78
C LEU A 189 15.16 -0.02 7.42
N ASP A 190 14.62 0.17 6.22
CA ASP A 190 14.15 1.47 5.76
C ASP A 190 12.99 1.97 6.65
N LEU A 191 12.02 1.09 6.96
CA LEU A 191 10.93 1.36 7.89
C LEU A 191 11.39 1.51 9.35
N ALA A 192 12.42 0.79 9.80
CA ALA A 192 12.98 0.99 11.13
C ALA A 192 13.63 2.38 11.26
N THR A 193 14.23 2.87 10.16
CA THR A 193 14.78 4.22 10.08
C THR A 193 13.67 5.28 10.10
N GLU A 194 12.57 5.05 9.37
CA GLU A 194 11.37 5.91 9.42
C GLU A 194 10.77 5.94 10.83
N ALA A 195 10.53 4.78 11.45
CA ALA A 195 10.00 4.68 12.82
C ALA A 195 10.92 5.29 13.88
N SER A 196 12.24 5.37 13.64
CA SER A 196 13.18 6.07 14.52
C SER A 196 13.06 7.59 14.43
N ARG A 197 12.58 8.12 13.30
CA ARG A 197 12.40 9.57 13.06
C ARG A 197 11.06 10.10 13.57
N THR A 198 10.13 9.20 13.88
CA THR A 198 8.80 9.50 14.43
C THR A 198 8.67 9.11 15.92
N ASP A 199 9.82 8.98 16.62
CA ASP A 199 9.94 8.53 18.03
C ASP A 199 9.32 7.15 18.34
N GLY A 200 8.96 6.38 17.32
CA GLY A 200 8.39 5.04 17.38
C GLY A 200 9.40 3.94 17.72
N PHE A 201 10.30 4.18 18.68
CA PHE A 201 11.45 3.30 19.00
C PHE A 201 11.07 1.83 19.23
N ALA A 202 9.90 1.56 19.84
CA ALA A 202 9.42 0.19 20.06
C ALA A 202 9.08 -0.53 18.75
N VAL A 203 8.46 0.14 17.79
CA VAL A 203 8.16 -0.41 16.45
C VAL A 203 9.47 -0.56 15.65
N ALA A 204 10.36 0.42 15.76
CA ALA A 204 11.66 0.41 15.10
C ALA A 204 12.58 -0.73 15.59
N GLN A 205 12.47 -1.13 16.86
CA GLN A 205 13.14 -2.33 17.40
C GLN A 205 12.55 -3.62 16.81
N LYS A 206 11.22 -3.80 16.80
CA LYS A 206 10.56 -4.96 16.16
C LYS A 206 10.98 -5.10 14.69
N LEU A 207 11.00 -3.99 13.94
CA LEU A 207 11.41 -3.96 12.54
C LEU A 207 12.87 -4.38 12.33
N ASN A 208 13.79 -3.93 13.19
CA ASN A 208 15.18 -4.38 13.16
C ASN A 208 15.36 -5.87 13.49
N GLU A 209 14.56 -6.42 14.40
CA GLU A 209 14.59 -7.86 14.70
C GLU A 209 14.12 -8.70 13.50
N ILE A 210 13.04 -8.26 12.84
CA ILE A 210 12.57 -8.85 11.59
C ILE A 210 13.66 -8.75 10.53
N ALA A 211 14.26 -7.57 10.31
CA ALA A 211 15.35 -7.36 9.36
C ALA A 211 16.56 -8.27 9.63
N ALA A 212 17.02 -8.36 10.89
CA ALA A 212 18.14 -9.19 11.28
C ALA A 212 17.85 -10.71 11.18
N SER A 213 16.58 -11.12 11.27
CA SER A 213 16.17 -12.50 11.02
C SER A 213 16.14 -12.82 9.52
N ALA A 214 15.57 -11.92 8.71
CA ALA A 214 15.49 -12.03 7.26
C ALA A 214 16.88 -11.97 6.59
N ALA A 215 17.75 -11.06 7.03
CA ALA A 215 19.12 -10.94 6.57
C ALA A 215 19.95 -12.22 6.82
N ARG A 216 19.76 -12.87 7.98
CA ARG A 216 20.39 -14.17 8.28
C ARG A 216 19.91 -15.28 7.36
N LYS A 217 18.62 -15.27 6.98
CA LYS A 217 18.06 -16.21 5.99
C LYS A 217 18.54 -15.94 4.57
N SER A 218 18.70 -14.67 4.17
CA SER A 218 19.17 -14.29 2.82
C SER A 218 20.64 -14.61 2.56
N ARG A 219 21.44 -14.79 3.61
CA ARG A 219 22.90 -15.04 3.57
C ARG A 219 23.72 -13.91 2.93
N VAL A 220 23.11 -12.75 2.67
CA VAL A 220 23.79 -11.57 2.10
C VAL A 220 24.53 -10.84 3.23
N GLN A 221 25.85 -11.02 3.28
CA GLN A 221 26.73 -10.46 4.32
C GLN A 221 26.55 -8.95 4.54
N GLU A 222 26.29 -8.19 3.47
CA GLU A 222 26.10 -6.75 3.55
C GLU A 222 24.82 -6.38 4.33
N VAL A 223 23.69 -7.03 4.03
CA VAL A 223 22.43 -6.78 4.74
C VAL A 223 22.48 -7.30 6.17
N ILE A 224 23.24 -8.37 6.44
CA ILE A 224 23.52 -8.85 7.80
C ILE A 224 24.26 -7.78 8.60
N ARG A 225 25.34 -7.21 8.04
CA ARG A 225 26.10 -6.11 8.69
C ARG A 225 25.20 -4.92 8.98
N GLN A 226 24.45 -4.45 7.99
CA GLN A 226 23.55 -3.32 8.14
C GLN A 226 22.52 -3.56 9.26
N ALA A 227 21.86 -4.72 9.29
CA ALA A 227 20.92 -5.06 10.35
C ALA A 227 21.55 -5.23 11.74
N THR A 228 22.83 -5.64 11.84
CA THR A 228 23.53 -5.68 13.13
C THR A 228 24.00 -4.30 13.61
N THR A 229 24.39 -3.41 12.68
CA THR A 229 24.84 -2.04 12.99
C THR A 229 23.67 -1.12 13.31
N ALA A 230 22.53 -1.30 12.64
CA ALA A 230 21.30 -0.52 12.83
C ALA A 230 20.57 -0.80 14.16
N LYS A 231 21.21 -1.46 15.13
CA LYS A 231 20.62 -1.79 16.43
C LYS A 231 20.30 -0.53 17.23
N ILE A 232 19.08 -0.05 17.10
CA ILE A 232 18.57 1.19 17.72
C ILE A 232 18.75 1.11 19.23
N ARG A 233 19.69 1.92 19.73
CA ARG A 233 19.82 2.19 21.15
C ARG A 233 18.65 3.10 21.56
N PRO A 234 17.79 2.69 22.50
CA PRO A 234 16.77 3.61 23.02
C PRO A 234 17.47 4.83 23.63
N PRO A 235 16.86 6.03 23.57
CA PRO A 235 17.42 7.20 24.22
C PRO A 235 17.67 6.87 25.69
N ARG A 236 18.89 7.09 26.17
CA ARG A 236 19.19 6.96 27.60
C ARG A 236 18.27 7.95 28.32
N SER A 237 17.35 7.44 29.13
CA SER A 237 16.54 8.25 30.03
C SER A 237 17.48 9.12 30.85
N ARG A 238 17.49 10.42 30.60
CA ARG A 238 18.15 11.39 31.49
C ARG A 238 17.32 11.42 32.76
N SER A 239 17.84 10.75 33.79
CA SER A 239 17.49 10.97 35.19
C SER A 239 17.94 12.36 35.64
#